data_AF-A0A7Y2L1L2-F1
#
_entry.id   AF-A0A7Y2L1L2-F1
#
_cell.length_a   1.000
_cell.length_b   1.000
_cell.length_c   1.000
_cell.angle_alpha   90.00
_cell.angle_beta   90.00
_cell.angle_gamma   90.00
#
_symmetry.space_group_name_H-M   'P 1'
#
loop_
_entity.id
_entity.type
_entity.pdbx_description
1 polymer ?
#
loop_
_entity_poly.entity_id
_entity_poly.type
_entity_poly.pdbx_seq_one_letter_code
_entity_poly.pdbx_strand_id
1 'polypeptide(L)'
;MSSLSPAFWAVIPAAGVGARMAADRPKQYLQLGGRSILEHSLGCFLDHPGLKGLVVSIASDDPFWPSLPCAADPRIARVEGGRERADSVLNALLHLHALGASDDDWVLVHDAARPNLSREDLDKLLRELALDPVGGLLAVPARDTLKR
;
A
#
# COMPACT_ATOMS: atom_id res chain seq x y z
N MET A 1 2.28 -28.49 8.66
CA MET A 1 1.63 -28.24 7.36
C MET A 1 1.96 -26.80 6.99
N SER A 2 2.80 -26.59 5.98
CA SER A 2 3.16 -25.24 5.53
C SER A 2 1.92 -24.63 4.89
N SER A 3 1.24 -23.73 5.60
CA SER A 3 0.17 -22.93 5.00
C SER A 3 0.85 -21.92 4.08
N LEU A 4 0.99 -22.27 2.80
CA LEU A 4 1.54 -21.37 1.79
C LEU A 4 0.63 -20.15 1.69
N SER A 5 1.10 -19.01 2.19
CA SER A 5 0.49 -17.71 1.89
C SER A 5 0.57 -17.48 0.38
N PRO A 6 -0.51 -17.00 -0.27
CA PRO A 6 -0.47 -16.74 -1.69
C PRO A 6 0.55 -15.64 -2.02
N ALA A 7 1.14 -15.73 -3.21
CA ALA A 7 1.88 -14.61 -3.78
C ALA A 7 0.90 -13.48 -4.11
N PHE A 8 1.36 -12.23 -4.04
CA PHE A 8 0.49 -11.07 -4.21
C PHE A 8 1.21 -9.87 -4.82
N TRP A 9 0.43 -8.97 -5.39
CA TRP A 9 0.84 -7.60 -5.73
C TRP A 9 0.35 -6.62 -4.68
N ALA A 10 0.97 -5.45 -4.59
CA ALA A 10 0.50 -4.37 -3.70
C ALA A 10 0.23 -3.07 -4.45
N VAL A 11 -0.77 -2.32 -3.98
CA VAL A 11 -1.13 -0.99 -4.47
C VAL A 11 -1.14 -0.02 -3.30
N ILE A 12 -0.35 1.06 -3.43
CA ILE A 12 -0.13 2.02 -2.37
C ILE A 12 -0.55 3.42 -2.84
N PRO A 13 -1.81 3.83 -2.65
CA PRO A 13 -2.25 5.17 -2.99
C PRO A 13 -1.60 6.20 -2.05
N ALA A 14 -0.79 7.09 -2.62
CA ALA A 14 0.02 8.08 -1.91
C ALA A 14 -0.01 9.47 -2.59
N ALA A 15 -0.98 9.76 -3.45
CA ALA A 15 -1.09 11.03 -4.16
C ALA A 15 -1.81 12.14 -3.37
N GLY A 16 -2.40 11.80 -2.21
CA GLY A 16 -3.11 12.76 -1.39
C GLY A 16 -2.17 13.74 -0.69
N VAL A 17 -2.53 15.03 -0.68
CA VAL A 17 -1.76 16.11 -0.03
C VAL A 17 -1.85 16.12 1.49
N GLY A 18 -2.81 15.40 2.08
CA GLY A 18 -2.94 15.30 3.54
C GLY A 18 -3.37 16.60 4.24
N ALA A 19 -4.26 17.39 3.63
CA ALA A 19 -4.66 18.74 4.08
C ALA A 19 -4.98 18.90 5.58
N ARG A 20 -5.48 17.85 6.24
CA ARG A 20 -5.79 17.85 7.69
C ARG A 20 -4.57 17.86 8.60
N MET A 21 -3.40 17.44 8.11
CA MET A 21 -2.18 17.36 8.91
C MET A 21 -1.48 18.71 9.06
N ALA A 22 -1.90 19.75 8.31
CA ALA A 22 -1.37 21.12 8.38
C ALA A 22 0.17 21.19 8.41
N ALA A 23 0.83 20.29 7.68
CA ALA A 23 2.28 20.20 7.59
C ALA A 23 2.81 20.98 6.38
N ASP A 24 4.11 21.23 6.36
CA ASP A 24 4.84 21.87 5.24
C ASP A 24 4.94 20.98 3.98
N ARG A 25 4.58 19.69 4.11
CA ARG A 25 4.67 18.67 3.06
C ARG A 25 3.55 17.63 3.19
N PRO A 26 3.28 16.84 2.13
CA PRO A 26 2.33 15.74 2.23
C PRO A 26 2.71 14.76 3.36
N LYS A 27 1.71 14.36 4.14
CA LYS A 27 1.90 13.61 5.40
C LYS A 27 2.72 12.33 5.24
N GLN A 28 2.64 11.66 4.10
CA GLN A 28 3.37 10.42 3.79
C GLN A 28 4.90 10.64 3.75
N TYR A 29 5.38 11.88 3.61
CA TYR A 29 6.81 12.21 3.65
C TYR A 29 7.30 12.71 5.01
N LEU A 30 6.42 12.77 6.02
CA LEU A 30 6.85 13.09 7.38
C LEU A 30 7.77 11.98 7.92
N GLN A 31 8.77 12.39 8.68
CA GLN A 31 9.78 11.49 9.23
C GLN A 31 9.31 10.86 10.54
N LEU A 32 9.55 9.56 10.68
CA LEU A 32 9.30 8.77 11.87
C LEU A 32 10.50 7.83 12.05
N GLY A 33 11.24 7.93 13.16
CA GLY A 33 12.37 7.00 13.40
C GLY A 33 13.41 6.92 12.26
N GLY A 34 13.70 8.04 11.59
CA GLY A 34 14.72 8.13 10.53
C GLY A 34 14.28 7.68 9.13
N ARG A 35 13.01 7.32 8.93
CA ARG A 35 12.41 7.05 7.61
C ARG A 35 11.10 7.80 7.46
N SER A 36 10.68 8.08 6.23
CA SER A 36 9.36 8.65 5.96
C SER A 36 8.24 7.65 6.31
N ILE A 37 7.04 8.18 6.58
CA ILE A 37 5.83 7.37 6.78
C ILE A 37 5.60 6.42 5.59
N LEU A 38 5.81 6.90 4.36
CA LEU A 38 5.70 6.09 3.14
C LEU A 38 6.69 4.92 3.15
N GLU A 39 7.97 5.17 3.49
CA GLU A 39 8.98 4.12 3.57
C GLU A 39 8.62 3.04 4.61
N HIS A 40 8.07 3.41 5.76
CA HIS A 40 7.59 2.41 6.74
C HIS A 40 6.41 1.59 6.19
N SER A 41 5.43 2.24 5.55
CA SER A 41 4.31 1.54 4.92
C SER A 41 4.76 0.58 3.81
N LEU A 42 5.76 0.95 3.01
CA LEU A 42 6.31 0.13 1.94
C LEU A 42 7.14 -1.04 2.49
N GLY A 43 7.91 -0.82 3.56
CA GLY A 43 8.83 -1.81 4.12
C GLY A 43 8.16 -3.14 4.46
N CYS A 44 6.95 -3.10 5.06
CA CYS A 44 6.23 -4.33 5.40
C CYS A 44 5.97 -5.24 4.18
N PHE A 45 5.74 -4.67 3.00
CA PHE A 45 5.55 -5.43 1.75
C PHE A 45 6.88 -5.80 1.11
N LEU A 46 7.83 -4.87 1.01
CA LEU A 46 9.14 -5.10 0.40
C LEU A 46 9.94 -6.19 1.13
N ASP A 47 9.72 -6.35 2.43
CA ASP A 47 10.36 -7.38 3.24
C ASP A 47 9.59 -8.72 3.21
N HIS A 48 8.48 -8.83 2.46
CA HIS A 48 7.65 -10.05 2.43
C HIS A 48 8.03 -10.93 1.22
N PRO A 49 8.34 -12.23 1.41
CA PRO A 49 8.83 -13.10 0.33
C PRO A 49 7.78 -13.40 -0.76
N GLY A 50 6.49 -13.29 -0.44
CA GLY A 50 5.39 -13.48 -1.40
C GLY A 50 5.07 -12.27 -2.29
N LEU A 51 5.77 -11.14 -2.13
CA LEU A 51 5.53 -9.95 -2.95
C LEU A 51 6.04 -10.18 -4.39
N LYS A 52 5.13 -10.11 -5.38
CA LYS A 52 5.47 -10.13 -6.82
C LYS A 52 5.99 -8.77 -7.29
N GLY A 53 5.44 -7.69 -6.76
CA GLY A 53 5.80 -6.30 -7.04
C GLY A 53 4.74 -5.36 -6.47
N LEU A 54 4.99 -4.06 -6.51
CA LEU A 54 4.05 -3.07 -6.02
C LEU A 54 3.99 -1.81 -6.88
N VAL A 55 2.82 -1.16 -6.88
CA VAL A 55 2.61 0.13 -7.55
C VAL A 55 2.29 1.19 -6.50
N VAL A 56 3.02 2.30 -6.53
CA VAL A 56 2.73 3.50 -5.73
C VAL A 56 2.14 4.56 -6.64
N SER A 57 0.96 5.06 -6.29
CA SER A 57 0.32 6.18 -6.99
C SER A 57 0.68 7.47 -6.27
N ILE A 58 1.43 8.36 -6.90
CA ILE A 58 1.85 9.65 -6.35
C ILE A 58 1.47 10.81 -7.26
N ALA A 59 1.48 12.04 -6.76
CA ALA A 59 1.24 13.21 -7.61
C ALA A 59 2.26 13.27 -8.76
N SER A 60 1.86 13.79 -9.93
CA SER A 60 2.70 13.88 -11.12
C SER A 60 3.99 14.67 -10.85
N ASP A 61 3.86 15.76 -10.10
CA ASP A 61 4.88 16.74 -9.77
C ASP A 61 5.47 16.56 -8.37
N ASP A 62 5.27 15.38 -7.75
CA ASP A 62 5.74 15.10 -6.40
C ASP A 62 7.27 15.29 -6.29
N PRO A 63 7.74 16.31 -5.54
CA PRO A 63 9.17 16.62 -5.47
C PRO A 63 9.90 15.74 -4.44
N PHE A 64 9.18 15.00 -3.60
CA PHE A 64 9.74 14.24 -2.48
C PHE A 64 10.09 12.81 -2.89
N TRP A 65 9.24 12.16 -3.68
CA TRP A 65 9.44 10.77 -4.09
C TRP A 65 10.83 10.45 -4.65
N PRO A 66 11.41 11.24 -5.59
CA PRO A 66 12.72 10.92 -6.16
C PRO A 66 13.86 10.93 -5.15
N SER A 67 13.67 11.54 -3.97
CA SER A 67 14.66 11.60 -2.90
C SER A 67 14.63 10.39 -1.96
N LEU A 68 13.57 9.57 -2.01
CA LEU A 68 13.44 8.41 -1.14
C LEU A 68 14.32 7.26 -1.65
N PRO A 69 15.14 6.61 -0.80
CA PRO A 69 15.94 5.45 -1.19
C PRO A 69 15.11 4.32 -1.82
N CYS A 70 13.88 4.09 -1.35
CA CYS A 70 13.00 3.05 -1.88
C CYS A 70 12.54 3.34 -3.33
N ALA A 71 12.62 4.58 -3.81
CA ALA A 71 12.21 4.93 -5.17
C ALA A 71 13.07 4.26 -6.26
N ALA A 72 14.26 3.75 -5.89
CA ALA A 72 15.14 3.00 -6.77
C ALA A 72 14.94 1.47 -6.70
N ASP A 73 14.04 0.97 -5.84
CA ASP A 73 13.77 -0.47 -5.75
C ASP A 73 13.05 -0.96 -7.02
N PRO A 74 13.61 -1.94 -7.76
CA PRO A 74 13.06 -2.37 -9.05
C PRO A 74 11.70 -3.07 -8.94
N ARG A 75 11.28 -3.45 -7.73
CA ARG A 75 9.95 -4.04 -7.47
C ARG A 75 8.85 -2.99 -7.38
N ILE A 76 9.22 -1.71 -7.32
CA ILE A 76 8.29 -0.59 -7.22
C ILE A 76 8.12 0.05 -8.59
N ALA A 77 6.89 0.05 -9.08
CA ALA A 77 6.47 0.92 -10.16
C ALA A 77 5.75 2.15 -9.62
N ARG A 78 5.93 3.28 -10.29
CA ARG A 78 5.28 4.56 -9.97
C ARG A 78 4.22 4.83 -11.04
N VAL A 79 3.03 5.24 -10.59
CA VAL A 79 2.02 5.85 -11.48
C VAL A 79 1.59 7.21 -10.96
N GLU A 80 0.97 7.99 -11.84
CA GLU A 80 0.29 9.21 -11.45
C GLU A 80 -0.98 8.88 -10.67
N GLY A 81 -1.17 9.56 -9.55
CA GLY A 81 -2.41 9.53 -8.79
C GLY A 81 -3.58 10.16 -9.54
N GLY A 82 -4.79 9.87 -9.08
CA GLY A 82 -5.99 10.50 -9.60
C GLY A 82 -6.53 11.60 -8.68
N ARG A 83 -7.70 12.14 -9.03
CA ARG A 83 -8.36 13.19 -8.26
C ARG A 83 -8.78 12.72 -6.88
N GLU A 84 -9.25 11.47 -6.81
CA GLU A 84 -9.63 10.81 -5.57
C GLU A 84 -8.75 9.60 -5.28
N ARG A 85 -8.92 9.05 -4.07
CA ARG A 85 -8.24 7.81 -3.67
C ARG A 85 -8.61 6.66 -4.61
N ALA A 86 -9.88 6.54 -4.99
CA ALA A 86 -10.35 5.46 -5.85
C ALA A 86 -9.69 5.53 -7.25
N ASP A 87 -9.60 6.72 -7.84
CA ASP A 87 -8.92 6.94 -9.11
C ASP A 87 -7.44 6.54 -9.02
N SER A 88 -6.77 6.91 -7.92
CA SER A 88 -5.37 6.56 -7.69
C SER A 88 -5.16 5.04 -7.60
N VAL A 89 -6.09 4.33 -6.96
CA VAL A 89 -6.08 2.86 -6.89
C VAL A 89 -6.33 2.25 -8.27
N LEU A 90 -7.30 2.78 -9.03
CA LEU A 90 -7.61 2.29 -10.37
C LEU A 90 -6.41 2.42 -11.32
N ASN A 91 -5.75 3.58 -11.34
CA ASN A 91 -4.54 3.79 -12.15
C ASN A 91 -3.45 2.75 -11.84
N ALA A 92 -3.26 2.43 -10.56
CA ALA A 92 -2.28 1.43 -10.13
C ALA A 92 -2.68 0.00 -10.53
N LEU A 93 -3.96 -0.36 -10.42
CA LEU A 93 -4.46 -1.66 -10.85
C LEU A 93 -4.31 -1.86 -12.36
N LEU A 94 -4.66 -0.84 -13.16
CA LEU A 94 -4.45 -0.87 -14.61
C LEU A 94 -2.97 -1.04 -14.96
N HIS A 95 -2.08 -0.38 -14.20
CA HIS A 95 -0.65 -0.54 -14.41
C HIS A 95 -0.13 -1.91 -13.99
N LEU A 96 -0.61 -2.48 -12.89
CA LEU A 96 -0.29 -3.86 -12.50
C LEU A 96 -0.69 -4.85 -13.61
N HIS A 97 -1.87 -4.68 -14.19
CA HIS A 97 -2.30 -5.51 -15.33
C HIS A 97 -1.36 -5.35 -16.53
N ALA A 98 -0.94 -4.12 -16.85
CA ALA A 98 0.06 -3.86 -17.89
C ALA A 98 1.45 -4.47 -17.60
N LEU A 99 1.80 -4.65 -16.32
CA LEU A 99 3.01 -5.36 -15.88
C LEU A 99 2.86 -6.89 -15.91
N GLY A 100 1.67 -7.41 -16.23
CA GLY A 100 1.40 -8.84 -16.36
C GLY A 100 0.73 -9.48 -15.14
N ALA A 101 0.13 -8.69 -14.24
CA ALA A 101 -0.77 -9.24 -13.23
C ALA A 101 -2.01 -9.87 -13.88
N SER A 102 -2.34 -11.10 -13.49
CA SER A 102 -3.55 -11.81 -13.94
C SER A 102 -4.78 -11.37 -13.17
N ASP A 103 -5.96 -11.58 -13.73
CA ASP A 103 -7.25 -11.34 -13.04
C ASP A 103 -7.43 -12.23 -11.80
N ASP A 104 -6.72 -13.35 -11.73
CA ASP A 104 -6.71 -14.28 -10.60
C ASP A 104 -5.61 -13.98 -9.56
N ASP A 105 -4.76 -12.96 -9.78
CA ASP A 105 -3.71 -12.60 -8.81
C ASP A 105 -4.29 -11.82 -7.61
N TRP A 106 -3.80 -12.12 -6.40
CA TRP A 106 -4.10 -11.31 -5.22
C TRP A 106 -3.47 -9.92 -5.32
N VAL A 107 -4.26 -8.89 -5.03
CA VAL A 107 -3.80 -7.50 -4.93
C VAL A 107 -4.18 -6.91 -3.56
N LEU A 108 -3.18 -6.46 -2.81
CA LEU A 108 -3.38 -5.80 -1.52
C LEU A 108 -3.32 -4.28 -1.69
N VAL A 109 -4.42 -3.60 -1.41
CA VAL A 109 -4.48 -2.13 -1.41
C VAL A 109 -4.23 -1.62 0.02
N HIS A 110 -3.15 -0.88 0.24
CA HIS A 110 -2.78 -0.37 1.57
C HIS A 110 -2.51 1.13 1.57
N ASP A 111 -3.09 1.85 2.54
CA ASP A 111 -2.90 3.29 2.64
C ASP A 111 -1.46 3.64 3.06
N ALA A 112 -0.79 4.49 2.30
CA ALA A 112 0.54 5.02 2.63
C ALA A 112 0.60 5.74 3.99
N ALA A 113 -0.53 6.15 4.54
CA ALA A 113 -0.62 6.83 5.84
C ALA A 113 -0.75 5.86 7.03
N ARG A 114 -0.59 4.55 6.82
CA ARG A 114 -0.65 3.51 7.85
C ARG A 114 0.72 2.82 7.96
N PRO A 115 1.72 3.45 8.60
CA PRO A 115 3.09 2.95 8.66
C PRO A 115 3.27 1.72 9.56
N ASN A 116 2.27 1.38 10.38
CA ASN A 116 2.40 0.39 11.45
C ASN A 116 1.71 -0.94 11.12
N LEU A 117 1.68 -1.36 9.85
CA LEU A 117 1.22 -2.71 9.50
C LEU A 117 2.25 -3.74 9.98
N SER A 118 1.83 -4.65 10.85
CA SER A 118 2.72 -5.71 11.35
C SER A 118 2.86 -6.83 10.31
N ARG A 119 4.02 -7.52 10.31
CA ARG A 119 4.24 -8.74 9.51
C ARG A 119 3.19 -9.81 9.88
N GLU A 120 2.89 -9.95 11.16
CA GLU A 120 1.93 -10.95 11.66
C GLU A 120 0.52 -10.73 11.11
N ASP A 121 0.03 -9.49 11.10
CA ASP A 121 -1.30 -9.16 10.57
C ASP A 121 -1.37 -9.38 9.06
N LEU A 122 -0.31 -9.01 8.32
CA LEU A 122 -0.22 -9.25 6.88
C LEU A 122 -0.23 -10.76 6.57
N ASP A 123 0.59 -11.54 7.28
CA ASP A 123 0.67 -12.99 7.11
C ASP A 123 -0.64 -13.66 7.51
N LYS A 124 -1.32 -13.16 8.55
CA LYS A 124 -2.64 -13.64 8.95
C LYS A 124 -3.67 -13.39 7.86
N LEU A 125 -3.74 -12.17 7.33
CA LEU A 125 -4.68 -11.81 6.25
C LEU A 125 -4.49 -12.72 5.03
N LEU A 126 -3.25 -12.88 4.57
CA LEU A 126 -2.93 -13.71 3.40
C LEU A 126 -3.27 -15.18 3.63
N ARG A 127 -3.01 -15.72 4.81
CA ARG A 127 -3.34 -17.13 5.13
C ARG A 127 -4.83 -17.36 5.26
N GLU A 128 -5.55 -16.46 5.93
CA GLU A 128 -7.00 -16.62 6.15
C GLU A 128 -7.79 -16.49 4.85
N LEU A 129 -7.34 -15.64 3.93
CA LEU A 129 -8.01 -15.40 2.65
C LEU A 129 -7.51 -16.25 1.50
N ALA A 130 -6.49 -17.10 1.71
CA ALA A 130 -5.81 -17.84 0.63
C ALA A 130 -6.76 -18.64 -0.28
N LEU A 131 -7.88 -19.11 0.25
CA LEU A 131 -8.91 -19.89 -0.46
C LEU A 131 -10.27 -19.19 -0.45
N ASP A 132 -10.35 -17.94 -0.01
CA ASP A 132 -11.59 -17.18 -0.04
C ASP A 132 -11.90 -16.77 -1.49
N PRO A 133 -13.13 -17.00 -2.00
CA PRO A 133 -13.47 -16.73 -3.39
C PRO A 133 -13.56 -15.23 -3.73
N VAL A 134 -13.49 -14.34 -2.75
CA VAL A 134 -13.64 -12.88 -2.94
C VAL A 134 -12.46 -12.12 -2.31
N GLY A 135 -12.09 -12.43 -1.06
CA GLY A 135 -11.08 -11.72 -0.29
C GLY A 135 -11.64 -11.06 0.96
N GLY A 136 -10.93 -10.04 1.47
CA GLY A 136 -11.23 -9.45 2.77
C GLY A 136 -10.30 -8.31 3.17
N LEU A 137 -10.39 -7.90 4.43
CA LEU A 137 -9.66 -6.75 4.97
C LEU A 137 -9.26 -6.97 6.44
N LEU A 138 -8.24 -6.23 6.88
CA LEU A 138 -7.93 -6.08 8.30
C LEU A 138 -8.88 -5.07 8.94
N ALA A 139 -9.46 -5.43 10.08
CA ALA A 139 -10.36 -4.58 10.85
C ALA A 139 -10.13 -4.70 12.35
N VAL A 140 -10.52 -3.67 13.08
CA VAL A 140 -10.56 -3.66 14.55
C VAL A 140 -12.01 -3.41 14.98
N PRO A 141 -12.57 -4.21 15.91
CA PRO A 141 -13.92 -3.97 16.42
C PRO A 141 -14.06 -2.60 17.07
N ALA A 142 -15.17 -1.91 16.79
CA ALA A 142 -15.50 -0.66 17.46
C ALA A 142 -15.71 -0.91 18.97
N ARG A 143 -15.07 -0.09 19.80
CA ARG A 143 -15.19 -0.16 21.28
C ARG A 143 -15.98 0.99 21.88
N ASP A 144 -15.95 2.13 21.21
CA ASP A 144 -16.61 3.35 21.68
C ASP A 144 -18.09 3.37 21.30
N THR A 145 -18.88 4.14 22.06
CA THR A 145 -20.30 4.34 21.77
C THR A 145 -20.47 5.11 20.46
N LEU A 146 -21.14 4.50 19.48
CA LEU A 146 -21.53 5.17 18.25
C LEU A 146 -22.78 6.02 18.48
N LYS A 147 -22.74 7.27 18.04
CA LYS A 147 -23.90 8.17 18.02
C LYS A 147 -24.37 8.33 16.59
N ARG A 148 -25.70 8.34 16.41
CA ARG A 148 -26.37 8.53 15.13
C ARG A 148 -26.81 9.98 14.97
#